data_AF-E6VE78-F1
#
_entry.id   AF-E6VE78-F1
#
_cell.length_a   1.000
_cell.length_b   1.000
_cell.length_c   1.000
_cell.angle_alpha   90.00
_cell.angle_beta   90.00
_cell.angle_gamma   90.00
#
_symmetry.space_group_name_H-M   'P 1'
#
loop_
_entity.id
_entity.type
_entity.pdbx_description
1 polymer ?
#
loop_
_entity_poly.entity_id
_entity_poly.type
_entity_poly.pdbx_seq_one_letter_code
_entity_poly.pdbx_strand_id
1 'polypeptide(L)'
;MLCIRLAAHAAVMISLSGLVLSAAPAGAAPWRADEGNTRGWMLMSPQERIAHQARVRGFTDYAACEAYRAGHHALMVQRARERGLDLPGGGRDFCDHLKSRAD
;
A
#
# COMPACT_ATOMS: atom_id res chain seq x y z
N MET A 1 41.06 59.42 0.19
CA MET A 1 39.90 60.33 0.25
C MET A 1 38.90 59.81 -0.77
N LEU A 2 38.05 58.86 -0.39
CA LEU A 2 36.73 59.09 0.22
C LEU A 2 35.81 59.82 -0.76
N CYS A 3 34.87 59.08 -1.36
CA CYS A 3 33.53 59.51 -1.77
C CYS A 3 32.84 58.26 -2.35
N ILE A 4 32.52 57.27 -1.50
CA ILE A 4 31.23 57.16 -0.81
C ILE A 4 30.18 56.50 -1.74
N ARG A 5 29.82 55.26 -1.35
CA ARG A 5 28.72 54.47 -1.87
C ARG A 5 27.38 55.08 -1.45
N LEU A 6 26.56 55.54 -2.39
CA LEU A 6 25.11 55.77 -2.29
C LEU A 6 24.56 55.76 -3.73
N ALA A 7 23.45 55.17 -4.13
CA ALA A 7 22.29 54.55 -3.50
C ALA A 7 21.71 53.58 -4.57
N ALA A 8 21.49 52.29 -4.31
CA ALA A 8 20.42 51.74 -3.48
C ALA A 8 19.00 52.12 -3.93
N HIS A 9 18.57 51.76 -5.14
CA HIS A 9 17.14 51.60 -5.47
C HIS A 9 16.99 50.44 -6.48
N ALA A 10 16.76 49.22 -6.02
CA ALA A 10 15.45 48.66 -5.70
C ALA A 10 14.77 48.08 -6.95
N ALA A 11 15.00 46.79 -7.20
CA ALA A 11 14.01 45.89 -7.80
C ALA A 11 14.53 44.45 -7.75
N VAL A 12 14.84 43.93 -6.54
CA VAL A 12 14.83 42.48 -6.36
C VAL A 12 13.35 42.10 -6.28
N MET A 13 12.74 41.90 -7.44
CA MET A 13 11.41 41.34 -7.60
C MET A 13 11.49 39.88 -7.14
N ILE A 14 11.32 39.66 -5.83
CA ILE A 14 11.08 38.34 -5.27
C ILE A 14 9.67 37.97 -5.67
N SER A 15 9.54 37.35 -6.85
CA SER A 15 8.31 36.70 -7.28
C SER A 15 8.02 35.55 -6.32
N LEU A 16 7.14 35.80 -5.34
CA LEU A 16 6.61 34.79 -4.45
C LEU A 16 5.63 33.91 -5.24
N SER A 17 6.16 32.98 -6.03
CA SER A 17 5.36 31.98 -6.72
C SER A 17 4.71 31.08 -5.65
N GLY A 18 3.43 31.31 -5.39
CA GLY A 18 2.64 30.54 -4.44
C GLY A 18 2.65 29.05 -4.78
N LEU A 19 3.02 28.23 -3.80
CA LEU A 19 2.90 26.78 -3.89
C LEU A 19 1.41 26.42 -3.90
N VAL A 20 0.85 26.18 -5.08
CA VAL A 20 -0.50 25.63 -5.23
C VAL A 20 -0.43 24.15 -4.87
N LEU A 21 -0.90 23.80 -3.67
CA LEU A 21 -1.02 22.41 -3.23
C LEU A 21 -2.27 21.81 -3.89
N SER A 22 -2.10 21.20 -5.06
CA SER A 22 -3.14 20.40 -5.70
C SER A 22 -3.39 19.15 -4.87
N ALA A 23 -4.46 19.15 -4.07
CA ALA A 23 -4.96 17.94 -3.43
C ALA A 23 -5.54 17.02 -4.53
N ALA A 24 -4.81 15.95 -4.87
CA ALA A 24 -5.36 14.91 -5.73
C ALA A 24 -6.62 14.33 -5.07
N PRO A 25 -7.69 14.05 -5.82
CA PRO A 25 -8.86 13.38 -5.27
C PRO A 25 -8.41 12.04 -4.68
N ALA A 26 -8.84 11.75 -3.45
CA ALA A 26 -8.67 10.45 -2.82
C ALA A 26 -9.54 9.43 -3.57
N GLY A 27 -9.12 9.05 -4.78
CA GLY A 27 -9.63 7.88 -5.46
C GLY A 27 -9.38 6.66 -4.59
N ALA A 28 -10.28 5.68 -4.65
CA ALA A 28 -10.11 4.41 -3.94
C ALA A 28 -8.68 3.90 -4.18
N ALA A 29 -7.92 3.75 -3.09
CA ALA A 29 -6.54 3.30 -3.19
C ALA A 29 -6.49 2.00 -4.02
N PRO A 30 -5.45 1.81 -4.87
CA PRO A 30 -5.31 0.58 -5.63
C PRO A 30 -5.47 -0.64 -4.71
N TRP A 31 -6.27 -1.61 -5.14
CA TRP A 31 -6.52 -2.83 -4.37
C TRP A 31 -5.20 -3.48 -3.94
N ARG A 32 -5.11 -3.88 -2.66
CA ARG A 32 -3.88 -4.43 -2.06
C ARG A 32 -4.21 -5.45 -0.98
N ALA A 33 -3.30 -6.40 -0.79
CA ALA A 33 -3.28 -7.22 0.41
C ALA A 33 -2.79 -6.39 1.62
N ASP A 34 -3.52 -6.45 2.72
CA ASP A 34 -3.17 -5.87 4.02
C ASP A 34 -3.74 -6.71 5.16
N GLU A 35 -3.53 -6.26 6.39
CA GLU A 35 -4.01 -6.92 7.61
C GLU A 35 -5.53 -7.13 7.64
N GLY A 36 -6.30 -6.30 6.94
CA GLY A 36 -7.76 -6.35 6.92
C GLY A 36 -8.35 -7.29 5.86
N ASN A 37 -7.53 -7.89 5.00
CA ASN A 37 -7.96 -8.89 4.01
C ASN A 37 -7.01 -10.09 3.86
N THR A 38 -5.91 -10.14 4.63
CA THR A 38 -4.94 -11.23 4.61
C THR A 38 -4.96 -11.99 5.92
N ARG A 39 -5.40 -13.26 5.85
CA ARG A 39 -5.33 -14.21 6.96
C ARG A 39 -3.90 -14.33 7.47
N GLY A 40 -3.70 -14.24 8.78
CA GLY A 40 -2.39 -14.48 9.40
C GLY A 40 -1.35 -13.40 9.12
N TRP A 41 -1.75 -12.19 8.71
CA TRP A 41 -0.83 -11.09 8.43
C TRP A 41 0.22 -10.84 9.54
N MET A 42 -0.20 -10.94 10.81
CA MET A 42 0.68 -10.80 11.97
C MET A 42 1.76 -11.90 12.08
N LEU A 43 1.54 -13.05 11.45
CA LEU A 43 2.46 -14.21 11.42
C LEU A 43 3.46 -14.15 10.27
N MET A 44 3.37 -13.14 9.41
CA MET A 44 4.29 -12.89 8.30
C MET A 44 5.39 -11.91 8.70
N SER A 45 6.60 -12.13 8.20
CA SER A 45 7.68 -11.14 8.29
C SER A 45 7.38 -9.91 7.44
N PRO A 46 8.04 -8.76 7.69
CA PRO A 46 7.91 -7.59 6.83
C PRO A 46 8.25 -7.87 5.35
N GLN A 47 9.28 -8.68 5.09
CA GLN A 47 9.68 -9.04 3.73
C GLN A 47 8.64 -9.95 3.06
N GLU A 48 8.07 -10.90 3.79
CA GLU A 48 6.99 -11.76 3.29
C GLU A 48 5.74 -10.96 2.95
N ARG A 49 5.41 -9.92 3.74
CA ARG A 49 4.27 -9.03 3.45
C ARG A 49 4.46 -8.28 2.13
N ILE A 50 5.66 -7.78 1.86
CA ILE A 50 5.98 -7.12 0.59
C ILE A 50 5.83 -8.09 -0.59
N ALA A 51 6.40 -9.29 -0.46
CA ALA A 51 6.31 -10.33 -1.50
C ALA A 51 4.86 -10.78 -1.73
N HIS A 52 4.08 -10.95 -0.66
CA HIS A 52 2.67 -11.29 -0.74
C HIS A 52 1.86 -10.20 -1.43
N GLN A 53 2.08 -8.93 -1.09
CA GLN A 53 1.43 -7.80 -1.76
C GLN A 53 1.76 -7.75 -3.25
N ALA A 54 3.03 -7.94 -3.62
CA ALA A 54 3.44 -7.99 -5.02
C ALA A 54 2.78 -9.16 -5.76
N ARG A 55 2.73 -10.35 -5.13
CA ARG A 55 2.07 -11.52 -5.70
C ARG A 55 0.57 -11.30 -5.89
N VAL A 56 -0.12 -10.76 -4.88
CA VAL A 56 -1.57 -10.51 -4.93
C VAL A 56 -1.93 -9.50 -6.02
N ARG A 57 -1.18 -8.42 -6.16
CA ARG A 57 -1.39 -7.42 -7.24
C ARG A 57 -1.21 -8.00 -8.64
N GLY A 58 -0.48 -9.11 -8.78
CA GLY A 58 -0.22 -9.76 -10.06
C GLY A 58 -1.33 -10.70 -10.53
N PHE A 59 -2.32 -11.03 -9.69
CA PHE A 59 -3.42 -11.90 -10.12
C PHE A 59 -4.44 -11.14 -10.98
N THR A 60 -4.76 -11.72 -12.12
CA THR A 60 -5.86 -11.30 -13.00
C THR A 60 -7.01 -12.31 -13.01
N ASP A 61 -6.70 -13.56 -12.65
CA ASP A 61 -7.64 -14.68 -12.62
C ASP A 61 -8.04 -15.03 -11.18
N TYR A 62 -9.34 -15.20 -10.97
CA TYR A 62 -9.91 -15.49 -9.66
C TYR A 62 -9.48 -16.87 -9.16
N ALA A 63 -9.52 -17.91 -10.00
CA ALA A 63 -9.19 -19.27 -9.59
C ALA A 63 -7.72 -19.41 -9.16
N ALA A 64 -6.80 -18.79 -9.89
CA ALA A 64 -5.38 -18.73 -9.54
C ALA A 64 -5.14 -17.95 -8.22
N CYS A 65 -5.87 -16.86 -8.00
CA CYS A 65 -5.82 -16.12 -6.74
C CYS A 65 -6.30 -16.99 -5.56
N GLU A 66 -7.42 -17.68 -5.74
CA GLU A 66 -8.01 -18.57 -4.72
C GLU A 66 -7.10 -19.74 -4.37
N ALA A 67 -6.47 -20.37 -5.35
CA ALA A 67 -5.50 -21.43 -5.10
C ALA A 67 -4.30 -20.93 -4.29
N TYR A 68 -3.79 -19.75 -4.63
CA TYR A 68 -2.71 -19.11 -3.86
C TYR A 68 -3.15 -18.77 -2.44
N ARG A 69 -4.35 -18.22 -2.28
CA ARG A 69 -4.94 -17.88 -0.99
C ARG A 69 -5.10 -19.09 -0.08
N ALA A 70 -5.62 -20.20 -0.60
CA ALA A 70 -5.78 -21.43 0.16
C ALA A 70 -4.43 -21.95 0.68
N GLY A 71 -3.41 -21.98 -0.19
CA GLY A 71 -2.05 -22.36 0.21
C GLY A 71 -1.44 -21.42 1.24
N HIS A 72 -1.60 -20.11 1.04
CA HIS A 72 -1.15 -19.10 2.00
C HIS A 72 -1.86 -19.24 3.36
N HIS A 73 -3.17 -19.48 3.36
CA HIS A 73 -3.93 -19.69 4.59
C HIS A 73 -3.45 -20.94 5.35
N ALA A 74 -3.22 -22.05 4.66
CA ALA A 74 -2.69 -23.27 5.28
C ALA A 74 -1.33 -23.03 5.96
N LEU A 75 -0.43 -22.30 5.31
CA LEU A 75 0.85 -21.90 5.90
C LEU A 75 0.66 -21.05 7.17
N MET A 76 -0.29 -20.12 7.16
CA MET A 76 -0.57 -19.28 8.33
C MET A 76 -1.20 -20.08 9.47
N VAL A 77 -2.06 -21.06 9.16
CA VAL A 77 -2.61 -21.99 10.15
C VAL A 77 -1.50 -22.81 10.79
N GLN A 78 -0.55 -23.32 10.00
CA GLN A 78 0.61 -24.04 10.54
C GLN A 78 1.41 -23.17 11.52
N ARG A 79 1.78 -21.95 11.11
CA ARG A 79 2.54 -21.01 11.95
C ARG A 79 1.79 -20.60 13.22
N ALA A 80 0.47 -20.48 13.14
CA ALA A 80 -0.37 -20.19 14.31
C ALA A 80 -0.28 -21.34 15.32
N ARG A 81 -0.46 -22.58 14.85
CA ARG A 81 -0.37 -23.80 15.68
C ARG A 81 1.00 -23.94 16.35
N GLU A 82 2.07 -23.71 15.62
CA GLU A 82 3.45 -23.74 16.17
C GLU A 82 3.67 -22.74 17.31
N ARG A 83 2.85 -21.68 17.38
CA ARG A 83 2.90 -20.64 18.43
C ARG A 83 1.82 -20.81 19.50
N GLY A 84 1.04 -21.89 19.46
CA GLY A 84 -0.10 -22.09 20.36
C GLY A 84 -1.23 -21.07 20.17
N LEU A 85 -1.33 -20.51 18.96
CA LEU A 85 -2.38 -19.56 18.58
C LEU A 85 -3.41 -20.24 17.69
N ASP A 86 -4.67 -19.87 17.85
CA ASP A 86 -5.71 -20.18 16.88
C ASP A 86 -5.86 -19.04 15.88
N LEU A 87 -5.90 -19.37 14.59
CA LEU A 87 -6.13 -18.39 13.53
C LEU A 87 -7.63 -18.31 13.23
N PRO A 88 -8.33 -17.21 13.57
CA PRO A 88 -9.77 -17.12 13.35
C PRO A 88 -10.14 -17.17 11.87
N GLY A 89 -11.28 -17.83 11.59
CA GLY A 89 -11.99 -17.74 10.31
C GLY A 89 -12.77 -16.41 10.16
N GLY A 90 -13.30 -16.14 8.95
CA GLY A 90 -14.16 -14.95 8.66
C GLY A 90 -13.43 -13.61 8.36
N GLY A 91 -13.94 -12.78 7.45
CA GLY A 91 -13.30 -11.51 7.03
C GLY A 91 -13.20 -11.36 5.51
N ARG A 92 -12.79 -10.16 5.05
CA ARG A 92 -12.68 -9.84 3.61
C ARG A 92 -11.61 -10.69 2.94
N ASP A 93 -11.85 -11.07 1.69
CA ASP A 93 -10.91 -11.85 0.90
C ASP A 93 -10.14 -10.95 -0.07
N PHE A 94 -8.81 -11.07 -0.11
CA PHE A 94 -8.03 -10.30 -1.08
C PHE A 94 -8.31 -10.71 -2.53
N CYS A 95 -8.93 -11.86 -2.80
CA CYS A 95 -9.34 -12.29 -4.14
C CYS A 95 -10.71 -11.75 -4.55
N ASP A 96 -11.50 -11.17 -3.64
CA ASP A 96 -12.88 -10.72 -3.92
C ASP A 96 -12.96 -9.71 -5.08
N HIS A 97 -11.94 -8.88 -5.25
CA HIS A 97 -11.86 -7.89 -6.32
C HIS A 97 -11.81 -8.46 -7.75
N LEU A 98 -11.56 -9.77 -7.91
CA LEU A 98 -11.51 -10.44 -9.21
C LEU A 98 -12.84 -11.12 -9.58
N LYS A 99 -13.79 -11.23 -8.66
CA LYS A 99 -15.06 -11.94 -8.88
C LYS A 99 -15.92 -11.32 -9.98
N SER A 100 -15.84 -10.01 -10.19
CA SER A 100 -16.58 -9.29 -11.25
C SER A 100 -15.83 -9.19 -12.59
N ARG A 101 -14.65 -9.80 -12.70
CA ARG A 101 -13.85 -9.86 -13.94
C ARG A 101 -13.91 -11.23 -14.61
N ALA A 102 -14.61 -12.18 -14.01
CA ALA A 102 -14.68 -13.57 -14.46
C ALA A 102 -15.89 -13.85 -15.39
N ASP A 103 -16.51 -12.78 -15.92
CA ASP A 103 -17.68 -12.84 -16.82
C ASP A 103 -17.27 -12.87 -18.30
#